data_AF-A0AAV4GPD1-F1
#
_entry.id   AF-A0AAV4GPD1-F1
#
_cell.length_a   1.000
_cell.length_b   1.000
_cell.length_c   1.000
_cell.angle_alpha   90.00
_cell.angle_beta   90.00
_cell.angle_gamma   90.00
#
_symmetry.space_group_name_H-M   'P 1'
#
loop_
_entity.id
_entity.type
_entity.pdbx_description
1 polymer ?
#
loop_
_entity_poly.entity_id
_entity_poly.type
_entity_poly.pdbx_seq_one_letter_code
_entity_poly.pdbx_strand_id
1 'polypeptide(L)'
;MCVNSLSQELNVDLPKAGLEPRTSRPESRASTSRPRRHTFLTAFSFAELVVVVVVVVEVLVVVEVIIIIIVVAVVVAVVEVVVVVVVVVVVVVVVGVVVVVVSSSSSS
;
A
#
# COMPACT_ATOMS: atom_id res chain seq x y z
N MET A 1 31.51 -54.64 -2.48
CA MET A 1 32.66 -55.25 -1.78
C MET A 1 32.23 -55.44 -0.33
N CYS A 2 31.89 -56.65 0.09
CA CYS A 2 32.81 -57.70 0.58
C CYS A 2 32.95 -57.64 2.11
N VAL A 3 32.18 -58.52 2.75
CA VAL A 3 32.48 -59.38 3.93
C VAL A 3 33.56 -59.00 4.96
N ASN A 4 33.23 -59.44 6.18
CA ASN A 4 34.09 -59.81 7.31
C ASN A 4 34.62 -58.66 8.19
N SER A 5 34.27 -58.61 9.48
CA SER A 5 34.48 -59.61 10.56
C SER A 5 35.85 -59.43 11.20
N LEU A 6 35.83 -58.92 12.42
CA LEU A 6 36.88 -59.06 13.43
C LEU A 6 36.24 -58.86 14.80
N SER A 7 35.76 -59.96 15.38
CA SER A 7 35.56 -60.02 16.82
C SER A 7 36.92 -59.90 17.50
N GLN A 8 37.03 -59.03 18.51
CA GLN A 8 38.10 -59.12 19.49
C GLN A 8 37.47 -59.15 20.88
N GLU A 9 37.33 -60.36 21.42
CA GLU A 9 37.18 -60.53 22.85
C GLU A 9 38.46 -60.08 23.54
N LEU A 10 38.33 -59.28 24.61
CA LEU A 10 39.26 -59.38 25.72
C LEU A 10 38.52 -59.10 27.03
N ASN A 11 38.30 -60.16 27.81
CA ASN A 11 38.06 -60.05 29.25
C ASN A 11 39.13 -59.18 29.91
N VAL A 12 38.77 -58.42 30.96
CA VAL A 12 39.54 -58.27 32.21
C VAL A 12 38.74 -57.49 33.26
N ASP A 13 38.59 -58.12 34.44
CA ASP A 13 38.34 -57.61 35.79
C ASP A 13 37.23 -56.58 36.14
N LEU A 14 36.20 -57.10 36.83
CA LEU A 14 35.65 -56.49 38.05
C LEU A 14 36.56 -56.91 39.23
N PRO A 15 36.89 -56.02 40.19
CA PRO A 15 35.93 -55.59 41.22
C PRO A 15 36.01 -54.05 41.47
N LYS A 16 35.21 -53.38 42.31
CA LYS A 16 34.83 -53.73 43.70
C LYS A 16 33.73 -52.76 44.18
N ALA A 17 32.70 -53.27 44.84
CA ALA A 17 31.70 -52.40 45.49
C ALA A 17 32.29 -51.75 46.75
N GLY A 18 32.01 -50.46 46.98
CA GLY A 18 32.54 -49.75 48.15
C GLY A 18 32.13 -48.28 48.27
N LEU A 19 30.92 -48.05 48.82
CA LEU A 19 30.56 -46.91 49.69
C LEU A 19 30.92 -45.47 49.25
N GLU A 20 29.92 -44.71 48.78
CA GLU A 20 29.91 -43.23 48.80
C GLU A 20 28.59 -42.74 49.45
N PRO A 21 28.58 -41.65 50.26
CA PRO A 21 27.43 -41.30 51.11
C PRO A 21 26.44 -40.32 50.45
N ARG A 22 25.16 -40.39 50.87
CA ARG A 22 24.08 -39.49 50.43
C ARG A 22 24.26 -38.03 50.91
N THR A 23 24.42 -37.10 49.95
CA THR A 23 23.89 -35.70 49.94
C THR A 23 23.90 -35.16 48.49
N SER A 24 23.11 -34.15 48.06
CA SER A 24 21.77 -33.71 48.48
C SER A 24 21.10 -32.76 47.47
N ARG A 25 19.84 -33.04 47.08
CA ARG A 25 18.86 -32.08 46.47
C ARG A 25 19.14 -31.62 44.99
N PRO A 26 18.22 -30.92 44.28
CA PRO A 26 17.53 -31.58 43.16
C PRO A 26 17.41 -30.77 41.83
N GLU A 27 16.76 -31.38 40.83
CA GLU A 27 16.02 -30.75 39.71
C GLU A 27 16.77 -29.78 38.77
N SER A 28 17.57 -30.34 37.84
CA SER A 28 17.93 -29.66 36.60
C SER A 28 16.74 -29.62 35.63
N ARG A 29 15.82 -28.66 35.82
CA ARG A 29 14.66 -28.43 34.95
C ARG A 29 15.13 -27.98 33.56
N ALA A 30 14.95 -28.85 32.55
CA ALA A 30 15.33 -28.58 31.17
C ALA A 30 14.66 -27.30 30.65
N SER A 31 15.44 -26.22 30.52
CA SER A 31 14.94 -24.93 30.04
C SER A 31 14.86 -24.96 28.52
N THR A 32 13.67 -25.26 28.01
CA THR A 32 13.37 -25.17 26.58
C THR A 32 13.50 -23.72 26.13
N SER A 33 14.57 -23.43 25.38
CA SER A 33 14.86 -22.14 24.80
C SER A 33 13.79 -21.77 23.76
N ARG A 34 12.71 -21.11 24.19
CA ARG A 34 11.75 -20.46 23.29
C ARG A 34 12.54 -19.49 22.40
N PRO A 35 12.49 -19.61 21.07
CA PRO A 35 13.06 -18.59 20.21
C PRO A 35 12.28 -17.30 20.43
N ARG A 36 12.94 -16.27 20.97
CA ARG A 36 12.40 -14.91 20.95
C ARG A 36 12.24 -14.54 19.48
N ARG A 37 10.98 -14.54 18.99
CA ARG A 37 10.64 -13.90 17.73
C ARG A 37 10.98 -12.42 17.91
N HIS A 38 12.14 -12.01 17.43
CA HIS A 38 12.43 -10.60 17.24
C HIS A 38 11.41 -10.09 16.23
N THR A 39 10.44 -9.31 16.70
CA THR A 39 9.69 -8.38 15.86
C THR A 39 10.73 -7.44 15.26
N PHE A 40 11.14 -7.74 14.03
CA PHE A 40 12.01 -6.88 13.24
C PHE A 40 11.15 -5.69 12.79
N LEU A 41 10.92 -4.76 13.71
CA LEU A 41 10.50 -3.41 13.38
C LEU A 41 11.69 -2.81 12.63
N THR A 42 11.61 -2.81 11.31
CA THR A 42 12.54 -2.12 10.43
C THR A 42 12.49 -0.64 10.79
N ALA A 43 13.48 -0.20 11.57
CA ALA A 43 13.68 1.20 11.86
C ALA A 43 14.09 1.90 10.55
N PHE A 44 13.09 2.40 9.82
CA PHE A 44 13.28 3.34 8.72
C PHE A 44 14.28 4.40 9.19
N SER A 45 15.35 4.58 8.43
CA SER A 45 16.31 5.63 8.79
C SER A 45 15.62 6.99 8.66
N PHE A 46 16.01 7.99 9.47
CA PHE A 46 15.43 9.33 9.36
C PHE A 46 15.52 9.90 7.93
N ALA A 47 16.60 9.58 7.20
CA ALA A 47 16.76 9.95 5.80
C ALA A 47 15.69 9.29 4.90
N GLU A 48 15.44 8.00 5.09
CA GLU A 48 14.45 7.22 4.33
C GLU A 48 13.02 7.72 4.60
N LEU A 49 12.70 8.05 5.87
CA LEU A 49 11.43 8.69 6.23
C LEU A 49 11.27 10.06 5.57
N VAL A 50 12.31 10.90 5.58
CA VAL A 50 12.29 12.22 4.92
C VAL A 50 12.06 12.09 3.42
N VAL A 51 12.72 11.13 2.74
CA VAL A 51 12.50 10.86 1.31
C VAL A 51 11.04 10.47 1.05
N VAL A 52 10.45 9.57 1.84
CA VAL A 52 9.03 9.19 1.70
C VAL A 52 8.11 10.39 1.89
N VAL A 53 8.35 11.24 2.89
CA VAL A 53 7.53 12.45 3.11
C VAL A 53 7.63 13.43 1.95
N VAL A 54 8.82 13.66 1.39
CA VAL A 54 9.00 14.53 0.22
C VAL A 54 8.24 13.99 -1.00
N VAL A 55 8.33 12.69 -1.28
CA VAL A 55 7.59 12.04 -2.39
C VAL A 55 6.08 12.15 -2.18
N VAL A 56 5.58 11.95 -0.95
CA VAL A 56 4.15 12.10 -0.65
C VAL A 56 3.68 13.54 -0.86
N VAL A 57 4.46 14.54 -0.42
CA VAL A 57 4.14 15.96 -0.64
C VAL A 57 4.14 16.31 -2.14
N GLU A 58 5.13 15.83 -2.91
CA GLU A 58 5.19 16.02 -4.36
C GLU A 58 3.97 15.42 -5.06
N VAL A 59 3.60 14.18 -4.74
CA VAL A 59 2.39 13.52 -5.28
C VAL A 59 1.11 14.28 -4.91
N LEU A 60 0.99 14.79 -3.68
CA LEU A 60 -0.17 15.59 -3.26
C LEU A 60 -0.28 16.90 -4.06
N VAL A 61 0.83 17.61 -4.28
CA VAL A 61 0.86 18.84 -5.10
C VAL A 61 0.47 18.53 -6.55
N VAL A 62 0.98 17.44 -7.13
CA VAL A 62 0.62 17.01 -8.50
C VAL A 62 -0.89 16.68 -8.58
N VAL A 63 -1.45 15.97 -7.60
CA VAL A 63 -2.89 15.66 -7.55
C VAL A 63 -3.73 16.94 -7.43
N GLU A 64 -3.33 17.90 -6.59
CA GLU A 64 -4.01 19.20 -6.45
C GLU A 64 -4.02 19.96 -7.78
N VAL A 65 -2.88 20.04 -8.46
CA VAL A 65 -2.78 20.70 -9.79
C VAL A 65 -3.67 20.01 -10.83
N ILE A 66 -3.71 18.67 -10.86
CA ILE A 66 -4.60 17.92 -11.76
C ILE A 66 -6.07 18.24 -11.46
N ILE A 67 -6.48 18.29 -10.20
CA ILE A 67 -7.85 18.65 -9.80
C ILE A 67 -8.20 20.07 -10.26
N ILE A 68 -7.29 21.04 -10.06
CA ILE A 68 -7.49 22.42 -10.51
C ILE A 68 -7.68 22.48 -12.03
N ILE A 69 -6.85 21.79 -12.81
CA ILE A 69 -6.97 21.72 -14.27
C ILE A 69 -8.33 21.15 -14.70
N ILE A 70 -8.79 20.07 -14.06
CA ILE A 70 -10.10 19.46 -14.33
C ILE A 70 -11.23 20.44 -14.03
N VAL A 71 -11.19 21.13 -12.89
CA VAL A 71 -12.20 22.13 -12.50
C VAL A 71 -12.24 23.27 -13.52
N VAL A 72 -11.08 23.80 -13.93
CA VAL A 72 -11.01 24.86 -14.96
C VAL A 72 -11.57 24.38 -16.29
N ALA A 73 -11.24 23.16 -16.74
CA ALA A 73 -11.76 22.60 -17.98
C ALA A 73 -13.30 22.45 -17.95
N VAL A 74 -13.86 22.00 -16.82
CA VAL A 74 -15.32 21.90 -16.63
C VAL A 74 -15.97 23.28 -16.66
N VAL A 75 -15.38 24.28 -15.99
CA VAL A 75 -15.90 25.66 -16.01
C VAL A 75 -15.91 26.23 -17.44
N VAL A 76 -14.84 26.04 -18.20
CA VAL A 76 -14.75 26.48 -19.61
C VAL A 76 -15.82 25.81 -20.46
N ALA A 77 -16.00 24.49 -20.35
CA ALA A 77 -17.02 23.75 -21.08
C ALA A 77 -18.45 24.22 -20.74
N VAL A 78 -18.74 24.51 -19.47
CA VAL A 78 -20.04 25.07 -19.05
C VAL A 78 -20.25 26.46 -19.64
N VAL A 79 -19.24 27.33 -19.62
CA VAL A 79 -19.33 28.68 -20.22
C VAL A 79 -19.57 28.59 -21.73
N GLU A 80 -18.86 27.71 -22.44
CA GLU A 80 -19.07 27.49 -23.87
C GLU A 80 -20.51 27.05 -24.19
N VAL A 81 -21.04 26.06 -23.47
CA VAL A 81 -22.44 25.61 -23.61
C VAL A 81 -23.42 26.75 -23.34
N VAL A 82 -23.21 27.56 -22.31
CA VAL A 82 -24.06 28.73 -22.02
C VAL A 82 -24.01 29.75 -23.17
N VAL A 83 -22.83 30.05 -23.72
CA VAL A 83 -22.68 30.95 -24.86
C VAL A 83 -23.43 30.41 -26.08
N VAL A 84 -23.30 29.12 -26.41
CA VAL A 84 -24.03 28.48 -27.51
C VAL A 84 -25.55 28.58 -27.31
N VAL A 85 -26.05 28.29 -26.10
CA VAL A 85 -27.48 28.41 -25.79
C VAL A 85 -27.97 29.86 -25.95
N VAL A 86 -27.23 30.84 -25.46
CA VAL A 86 -27.58 32.27 -25.61
C VAL A 86 -27.62 32.68 -27.08
N VAL A 87 -26.64 32.26 -27.88
CA VAL A 87 -26.61 32.53 -29.33
C VAL A 87 -27.83 31.91 -30.03
N VAL A 88 -28.16 30.64 -29.73
CA VAL A 88 -29.35 29.97 -30.30
C VAL A 88 -30.64 30.71 -29.91
N VAL A 89 -30.80 31.10 -28.64
CA VAL A 89 -31.98 31.86 -28.19
C VAL A 89 -32.09 33.20 -28.93
N VAL A 90 -30.98 33.95 -29.06
CA VAL A 90 -30.98 35.23 -29.80
C VAL A 90 -31.35 35.01 -31.27
N VAL A 91 -30.80 34.00 -31.93
CA VAL A 91 -31.15 33.67 -33.32
C VAL A 91 -32.64 33.33 -33.47
N VAL A 92 -33.19 32.49 -32.58
CA VAL A 92 -34.62 32.13 -32.59
C VAL A 92 -35.51 33.37 -32.39
N VAL A 93 -35.16 34.26 -31.46
CA VAL A 93 -35.91 35.50 -31.22
C VAL A 93 -35.85 36.42 -32.44
N VAL A 94 -34.68 36.64 -33.03
CA VAL A 94 -34.51 37.47 -34.23
C VAL A 94 -35.30 36.92 -35.41
N VAL A 95 -35.18 35.62 -35.68
CA VAL A 95 -35.95 34.94 -36.76
C VAL A 95 -37.45 35.04 -36.50
N GLY A 96 -37.90 34.82 -35.27
CA GLY A 96 -39.31 34.96 -34.89
C GLY A 96 -39.85 36.37 -35.13
N VAL A 97 -39.12 37.41 -34.72
CA VAL A 97 -39.48 38.81 -34.98
C VAL A 97 -39.54 39.10 -36.48
N VAL A 98 -38.54 38.68 -37.26
CA VAL A 98 -38.53 38.86 -38.73
C VAL A 98 -39.73 38.20 -39.38
N VAL A 99 -40.07 36.95 -39.01
CA VAL A 99 -41.24 36.24 -39.54
C VAL A 99 -42.56 36.96 -39.21
N VAL A 100 -42.71 37.46 -37.97
CA VAL A 100 -43.91 38.22 -37.55
C VAL A 100 -44.03 39.53 -38.33
N VAL A 101 -42.94 40.27 -38.50
CA VAL A 101 -42.92 41.54 -39.27
C VAL A 101 -43.26 41.29 -40.74
N VAL A 102 -42.66 40.28 -41.37
CA VAL A 102 -42.94 39.92 -42.77
C VAL A 102 -44.41 39.52 -42.94
N SER A 103 -44.94 38.65 -42.07
CA SER A 103 -46.35 38.23 -42.11
C SER A 103 -47.33 39.40 -41.95
N SER A 104 -46.97 40.38 -41.12
CA SER A 104 -47.76 41.61 -40.92
C SER A 104 -47.74 42.50 -42.16
N SER A 105 -46.61 42.56 -42.88
CA SER A 105 -46.49 43.35 -44.11
C SER A 105 -47.22 42.73 -45.32
N SER A 106 -47.40 41.41 -45.36
CA SER A 106 -48.10 40.71 -46.44
C SER A 106 -49.63 40.69 -46.30
N SER A 107 -50.16 41.21 -45.19
CA SER A 107 -51.60 41.28 -44.89
C SER A 107 -52.18 42.70 -44.90
N SER A 108 -51.36 43.67 -45.33
CA SER A 108 -51.70 45.10 -45.51
C SER A 108 -51.87 45.44 -46.99
#